data_AF-A0A7V9TGI0-F1
#
_entry.id   AF-A0A7V9TGI0-F1
#
_cell.length_a   1.000
_cell.length_b   1.000
_cell.length_c   1.000
_cell.angle_alpha   90.00
_cell.angle_beta   90.00
_cell.angle_gamma   90.00
#
_symmetry.space_group_name_H-M   'P 1'
#
loop_
_entity.id
_entity.type
_entity.pdbx_description
1 polymer ?
#
loop_
_entity_poly.entity_id
_entity_poly.type
_entity_poly.pdbx_seq_one_letter_code
_entity_poly.pdbx_strand_id
1 'polypeptide(L)'
;MARIEPIRQETAPAHALHDRAMADLRFIRETMERAGGFTALSGWGQIAIGTTALIAAVVAARQPTASGWLAVWCVEALIALAIGGWAVARKAKASGMPLLAASRKVALGLAPPLMAGALMTGFLFSHGLLAPIPGLWLLLFG
;
A
#
# COMPACT_ATOMS: atom_id res chain seq x y z
N MET A 1 -67.15 10.97 0.12
CA MET A 1 -66.59 9.74 0.70
C MET A 1 -65.43 9.28 -0.18
N ALA A 2 -64.18 9.54 0.21
CA ALA A 2 -63.00 9.14 -0.55
C ALA A 2 -62.68 7.67 -0.25
N ARG A 3 -62.68 6.83 -1.29
CA ARG A 3 -62.35 5.41 -1.20
C ARG A 3 -60.83 5.30 -0.99
N ILE A 4 -60.42 4.91 0.21
CA ILE A 4 -59.02 4.59 0.50
C ILE A 4 -58.72 3.27 -0.21
N GLU A 5 -58.03 3.33 -1.35
CA GLU A 5 -57.44 2.14 -1.96
C GLU A 5 -56.29 1.66 -1.07
N PRO A 6 -56.32 0.40 -0.58
CA PRO A 6 -55.20 -0.12 0.16
C PRO A 6 -54.01 -0.23 -0.78
N ILE A 7 -52.89 0.38 -0.38
CA ILE A 7 -51.60 0.23 -1.06
C ILE A 7 -51.28 -1.26 -0.98
N ARG A 8 -51.51 -1.99 -2.07
CA ARG A 8 -51.15 -3.40 -2.20
C ARG A 8 -49.63 -3.46 -2.02
N GLN A 9 -49.19 -3.80 -0.82
CA GLN A 9 -47.84 -4.33 -0.62
C GLN A 9 -47.83 -5.63 -1.41
N GLU A 10 -47.29 -5.60 -2.63
CA GLU A 10 -46.79 -6.80 -3.25
C GLU A 10 -45.73 -7.34 -2.29
N THR A 11 -46.14 -8.26 -1.41
CA THR A 11 -45.25 -9.21 -0.80
C THR A 11 -44.57 -9.92 -1.96
N ALA A 12 -43.40 -9.41 -2.34
CA ALA A 12 -42.51 -10.11 -3.24
C ALA A 12 -42.48 -11.56 -2.74
N PRO A 13 -42.82 -12.55 -3.59
CA PRO A 13 -43.00 -13.93 -3.15
C PRO A 13 -41.76 -14.30 -2.32
N ALA A 14 -41.93 -14.96 -1.17
CA ALA A 14 -40.83 -15.21 -0.23
C ALA A 14 -39.56 -15.81 -0.89
N HIS A 15 -39.77 -16.51 -2.02
CA HIS A 15 -38.72 -16.98 -2.92
C HIS A 15 -37.82 -15.86 -3.49
N ALA A 16 -38.38 -14.74 -3.94
CA ALA A 16 -37.64 -13.61 -4.49
C ALA A 16 -36.77 -12.88 -3.44
N LEU A 17 -37.23 -12.82 -2.18
CA LEU A 17 -36.42 -12.28 -1.08
C LEU A 17 -35.26 -13.22 -0.71
N HIS A 18 -35.52 -14.54 -0.71
CA HIS A 18 -34.49 -15.55 -0.46
C HIS A 18 -33.40 -15.54 -1.55
N ASP A 19 -33.78 -15.47 -2.82
CA ASP A 19 -32.84 -15.42 -3.94
C ASP A 19 -31.95 -14.17 -3.89
N ARG A 20 -32.53 -13.03 -3.51
CA ARG A 20 -31.79 -11.78 -3.33
C ARG A 20 -30.82 -11.86 -2.15
N ALA A 21 -31.25 -12.38 -1.00
CA ALA A 21 -30.37 -12.58 0.16
C ALA A 21 -29.20 -13.54 -0.16
N MET A 22 -29.47 -14.62 -0.92
CA MET A 22 -28.43 -15.56 -1.37
C MET A 22 -27.49 -14.94 -2.42
N ALA A 23 -27.97 -14.00 -3.23
CA ALA A 23 -27.13 -13.21 -4.12
C ALA A 23 -26.23 -12.24 -3.33
N ASP A 24 -26.77 -11.54 -2.33
CA ASP A 24 -26.02 -10.61 -1.48
C ASP A 24 -24.93 -11.33 -0.67
N LEU A 25 -25.22 -12.51 -0.11
CA LEU A 25 -24.21 -13.31 0.61
C LEU A 25 -23.09 -13.80 -0.30
N ARG A 26 -23.40 -14.23 -1.54
CA ARG A 26 -22.38 -14.57 -2.54
C ARG A 26 -21.54 -13.35 -2.90
N PHE A 27 -22.18 -12.21 -3.11
CA PHE A 27 -21.49 -10.97 -3.41
C PHE A 27 -20.53 -10.56 -2.28
N ILE A 28 -20.98 -10.61 -1.02
CA ILE A 28 -20.14 -10.31 0.15
C ILE A 28 -18.96 -11.29 0.19
N ARG A 29 -19.21 -12.59 0.04
CA ARG A 29 -18.15 -13.60 0.05
C ARG A 29 -17.13 -13.39 -1.06
N GLU A 30 -17.58 -13.20 -2.30
CA GLU A 30 -16.69 -12.95 -3.44
C GLU A 30 -15.90 -11.64 -3.26
N THR A 31 -16.54 -10.62 -2.69
CA THR A 31 -15.89 -9.35 -2.36
C THR A 31 -14.84 -9.53 -1.27
N MET A 32 -15.12 -10.31 -0.20
CA MET A 32 -14.14 -10.63 0.85
C MET A 32 -12.98 -11.49 0.32
N GLU A 33 -13.27 -12.49 -0.51
CA GLU A 33 -12.26 -13.34 -1.15
C GLU A 33 -11.36 -12.51 -2.10
N ARG A 34 -11.92 -11.56 -2.85
CA ARG A 34 -11.15 -10.61 -3.67
C ARG A 34 -10.38 -9.58 -2.85
N ALA A 35 -10.94 -9.11 -1.73
CA ALA A 35 -10.29 -8.13 -0.86
C ALA A 35 -9.03 -8.70 -0.18
N GLY A 36 -9.02 -10.01 0.12
CA GLY A 36 -7.83 -10.69 0.64
C GLY A 36 -6.60 -10.59 -0.27
N GLY A 37 -6.83 -10.55 -1.60
CA GLY A 37 -5.78 -10.39 -2.61
C GLY A 37 -5.14 -9.00 -2.69
N PHE A 38 -5.68 -7.99 -1.99
CA PHE A 38 -5.17 -6.62 -2.01
C PHE A 38 -4.06 -6.35 -0.98
N THR A 39 -3.69 -7.32 -0.15
CA THR A 39 -2.65 -7.15 0.88
C THR A 39 -1.28 -7.65 0.41
N ALA A 40 -0.87 -7.37 -0.83
CA ALA A 40 0.46 -7.78 -1.33
C ALA A 40 1.60 -7.38 -0.37
N LEU A 41 1.43 -6.28 0.36
CA LEU A 41 2.32 -5.83 1.43
C LEU A 41 2.09 -6.64 2.72
N SER A 42 3.15 -7.29 3.21
CA SER A 42 3.15 -7.99 4.49
C SER A 42 3.23 -7.00 5.64
N GLY A 43 2.30 -7.07 6.60
CA GLY A 43 2.33 -6.22 7.81
C GLY A 43 3.62 -6.40 8.61
N TRP A 44 4.06 -7.65 8.83
CA TRP A 44 5.35 -7.93 9.46
C TRP A 44 6.55 -7.41 8.67
N GLY A 45 6.47 -7.44 7.33
CA GLY A 45 7.48 -6.84 6.47
C GLY A 45 7.57 -5.33 6.66
N GLN A 46 6.43 -4.64 6.78
CA GLN A 46 6.39 -3.20 7.05
C GLN A 46 6.92 -2.84 8.43
N ILE A 47 6.64 -3.65 9.46
CA ILE A 47 7.22 -3.44 10.81
C ILE A 47 8.75 -3.55 10.76
N ALA A 48 9.28 -4.55 10.03
CA ALA A 48 10.72 -4.71 9.88
C ALA A 48 11.36 -3.51 9.15
N ILE A 49 10.76 -3.05 8.04
CA ILE A 49 11.21 -1.85 7.31
C ILE A 49 11.15 -0.61 8.20
N GLY A 50 10.06 -0.40 8.95
CA GLY A 50 9.95 0.73 9.87
C GLY A 50 11.02 0.70 10.96
N THR A 51 11.36 -0.49 11.46
CA THR A 51 12.40 -0.66 12.48
C THR A 51 13.78 -0.33 11.94
N THR A 52 14.13 -0.83 10.74
CA THR A 52 15.41 -0.50 10.09
C THR A 52 15.50 0.99 9.76
N ALA A 53 14.40 1.60 9.30
CA ALA A 53 14.33 3.03 9.01
C ALA A 53 14.53 3.90 10.26
N LEU A 54 13.99 3.50 11.42
CA LEU A 54 14.23 4.21 12.68
C LEU A 54 15.70 4.14 13.10
N ILE A 55 16.34 2.99 12.93
CA ILE A 55 17.79 2.84 13.18
C ILE A 55 18.58 3.72 12.21
N ALA A 56 18.26 3.68 10.91
CA ALA A 56 18.88 4.50 9.90
C ALA A 56 18.72 6.00 10.18
N ALA A 57 17.56 6.45 10.66
CA ALA A 57 17.33 7.84 11.04
C ALA A 57 18.26 8.29 12.18
N VAL A 58 18.44 7.47 13.22
CA VAL A 58 19.38 7.74 14.32
C VAL A 58 20.82 7.80 13.81
N VAL A 59 21.20 6.89 12.91
CA VAL A 59 22.53 6.86 12.31
C VAL A 59 22.76 8.08 11.41
N ALA A 60 21.80 8.42 10.55
CA ALA A 60 21.85 9.56 9.64
C ALA A 60 21.95 10.89 10.40
N ALA A 61 21.21 11.04 11.50
CA ALA A 61 21.27 12.23 12.36
C ALA A 61 22.66 12.45 12.99
N ARG A 62 23.50 11.42 13.05
CA ARG A 62 24.88 11.50 13.56
C ARG A 62 25.93 11.64 12.46
N GLN A 63 25.54 11.70 11.19
CA GLN A 63 26.50 11.88 10.11
C GLN A 63 26.99 13.33 10.04
N PRO A 64 28.31 13.56 10.06
CA PRO A 64 28.88 14.91 10.02
C PRO A 64 28.86 15.53 8.62
N THR A 65 28.62 14.72 7.58
CA THR A 65 28.63 15.16 6.18
C THR A 65 27.31 14.86 5.50
N ALA A 66 26.94 15.72 4.54
CA ALA A 66 25.77 15.53 3.69
C ALA A 66 25.82 14.20 2.92
N SER A 67 27.00 13.85 2.40
CA SER A 67 27.23 12.60 1.67
C SER A 67 27.04 11.37 2.57
N GLY A 68 27.53 11.42 3.81
CA GLY A 68 27.30 10.37 4.80
C GLY A 68 25.82 10.24 5.16
N TRP A 69 25.14 11.36 5.37
CA TRP A 69 23.68 11.38 5.60
C TRP A 69 22.91 10.72 4.46
N LEU A 70 23.21 11.09 3.21
CA LEU A 70 22.54 10.53 2.03
C LEU A 70 22.88 9.04 1.85
N ALA A 71 24.14 8.65 2.07
CA ALA A 71 24.57 7.26 1.97
C ALA A 71 23.81 6.34 2.93
N VAL A 72 23.55 6.79 4.16
CA VAL A 72 22.73 6.03 5.12
C VAL A 72 21.32 5.80 4.57
N TRP A 73 20.68 6.82 4.02
CA TRP A 73 19.35 6.68 3.40
C TRP A 73 19.36 5.79 2.16
N CYS A 74 20.40 5.85 1.33
CA CYS A 74 20.55 4.95 0.19
C CYS A 74 20.70 3.49 0.63
N VAL A 75 21.52 3.22 1.65
CA VAL A 75 21.68 1.87 2.22
C VAL A 75 20.36 1.39 2.81
N GLU A 76 19.65 2.22 3.57
CA GLU A 76 18.35 1.87 4.12
C GLU A 76 17.32 1.59 3.02
N ALA A 77 17.30 2.36 1.93
CA ALA A 77 16.43 2.10 0.79
C ALA A 77 16.68 0.71 0.19
N LEU A 78 17.94 0.29 0.06
CA LEU A 78 18.27 -1.06 -0.41
C LEU A 78 17.82 -2.15 0.58
N ILE A 79 18.00 -1.93 1.88
CA ILE A 79 17.52 -2.84 2.93
C ILE A 79 15.99 -2.96 2.87
N ALA A 80 15.28 -1.83 2.79
CA ALA A 80 13.82 -1.80 2.70
C ALA A 80 13.30 -2.51 1.45
N LEU A 81 13.94 -2.33 0.29
CA LEU A 81 13.63 -3.05 -0.94
C LEU A 81 13.86 -4.55 -0.80
N ALA A 82 14.95 -4.97 -0.16
CA ALA A 82 15.24 -6.38 0.08
C ALA A 82 14.19 -7.03 1.00
N ILE A 83 13.85 -6.38 2.11
CA ILE A 83 12.83 -6.85 3.06
C ILE A 83 11.45 -6.89 2.38
N GLY A 84 11.07 -5.82 1.69
CA GLY A 84 9.79 -5.72 0.99
C GLY A 84 9.65 -6.77 -0.11
N GLY A 85 10.67 -6.90 -0.95
CA GLY A 85 10.73 -7.92 -2.00
C GLY A 85 10.65 -9.34 -1.45
N TRP A 86 11.41 -9.63 -0.39
CA TRP A 86 11.36 -10.94 0.29
C TRP A 86 9.98 -11.21 0.89
N ALA A 87 9.36 -10.22 1.53
CA ALA A 87 8.06 -10.38 2.17
C ALA A 87 6.93 -10.58 1.15
N VAL A 88 6.93 -9.82 0.04
CA VAL A 88 6.03 -10.04 -1.10
C VAL A 88 6.26 -11.43 -1.68
N ALA A 89 7.51 -11.86 -1.83
CA ALA A 89 7.82 -13.16 -2.39
C ALA A 89 7.35 -14.32 -1.52
N ARG A 90 7.55 -14.21 -0.21
CA ARG A 90 7.05 -15.18 0.78
C ARG A 90 5.53 -15.26 0.75
N LYS A 91 4.84 -14.12 0.68
CA LYS A 91 3.37 -14.07 0.66
C LYS A 91 2.78 -14.59 -0.65
N ALA A 92 3.37 -14.24 -1.79
CA ALA A 92 2.97 -14.75 -3.10
C ALA A 92 3.09 -16.29 -3.17
N LYS A 93 4.19 -16.86 -2.64
CA LYS A 93 4.37 -18.32 -2.53
C LYS A 93 3.30 -18.95 -1.63
N ALA A 94 3.01 -18.35 -0.47
CA ALA A 94 1.99 -18.87 0.45
C ALA A 94 0.58 -18.84 -0.14
N SER A 95 0.29 -17.88 -1.03
CA SER A 95 -1.02 -17.72 -1.67
C SER A 95 -1.12 -18.35 -3.07
N GLY A 96 -0.08 -19.05 -3.55
CA GLY A 96 -0.07 -19.67 -4.88
C GLY A 96 -0.17 -18.69 -6.05
N MET A 97 0.13 -17.42 -5.85
CA MET A 97 0.02 -16.38 -6.88
C MET A 97 1.37 -16.13 -7.58
N PRO A 98 1.37 -15.83 -8.90
CA PRO A 98 2.58 -15.40 -9.60
C PRO A 98 3.15 -14.11 -9.00
N LEU A 99 4.47 -14.11 -8.74
CA LEU A 99 5.19 -12.97 -8.13
C LEU A 99 4.94 -11.64 -8.87
N LEU A 100 4.99 -11.67 -10.20
CA LEU A 100 4.76 -10.49 -11.04
C LEU A 100 3.34 -9.93 -10.90
N ALA A 101 2.34 -10.81 -10.75
CA ALA A 101 0.95 -10.38 -10.56
C ALA A 101 0.77 -9.72 -9.18
N ALA A 102 1.42 -10.25 -8.15
CA ALA A 102 1.37 -9.73 -6.79
C ALA A 102 2.11 -8.38 -6.63
N SER A 103 3.26 -8.22 -7.30
CA SER A 103 4.09 -7.02 -7.16
C SER A 103 3.70 -5.89 -8.12
N ARG A 104 3.08 -6.17 -9.27
CA ARG A 104 2.78 -5.16 -10.31
C ARG A 104 2.00 -3.96 -9.79
N LYS A 105 0.93 -4.18 -9.01
CA LYS A 105 0.12 -3.08 -8.47
C LYS A 105 0.92 -2.20 -7.50
N VAL A 106 1.70 -2.84 -6.62
CA VAL A 106 2.57 -2.14 -5.67
C VAL A 106 3.64 -1.33 -6.42
N ALA A 107 4.31 -1.95 -7.40
CA ALA A 107 5.33 -1.29 -8.20
C ALA A 107 4.77 -0.10 -8.98
N LEU A 108 3.60 -0.25 -9.61
CA LEU A 108 2.98 0.85 -10.37
C LEU A 108 2.49 1.99 -9.48
N GLY A 109 2.06 1.71 -8.25
CA GLY A 109 1.68 2.76 -7.30
C GLY A 109 2.88 3.48 -6.66
N LEU A 110 3.97 2.75 -6.40
CA LEU A 110 5.11 3.27 -5.63
C LEU A 110 6.25 3.82 -6.52
N ALA A 111 6.42 3.32 -7.74
CA ALA A 111 7.53 3.71 -8.60
C ALA A 111 7.50 5.18 -9.03
N PRO A 112 6.37 5.76 -9.48
CA PRO A 112 6.34 7.18 -9.87
C PRO A 112 6.76 8.15 -8.75
N PRO A 113 6.21 8.09 -7.51
CA PRO A 113 6.65 8.98 -6.44
C PRO A 113 8.09 8.69 -5.99
N LEU A 114 8.53 7.43 -5.96
CA LEU A 114 9.94 7.09 -5.66
C LEU A 114 10.91 7.69 -6.68
N MET A 115 10.61 7.58 -7.98
CA MET A 115 11.43 8.17 -9.03
C MET A 115 11.47 9.68 -8.94
N ALA A 116 10.32 10.33 -8.72
CA ALA A 116 10.25 11.78 -8.54
C ALA A 116 11.09 12.22 -7.33
N GLY A 117 10.95 11.54 -6.19
CA GLY A 117 11.70 11.81 -4.97
C GLY A 117 13.20 11.62 -5.15
N ALA A 118 13.63 10.55 -5.83
CA ALA A 118 15.04 10.28 -6.11
C ALA A 118 15.67 11.33 -7.04
N LEU A 119 15.00 11.67 -8.15
CA LEU A 119 15.48 12.68 -9.09
C LEU A 119 15.61 14.05 -8.43
N MET A 120 14.60 14.45 -7.68
CA MET A 120 14.59 15.73 -6.99
C MET A 120 15.57 15.76 -5.82
N THR A 121 15.78 14.64 -5.11
CA THR A 121 16.85 14.51 -4.10
C THR A 121 18.21 14.73 -4.75
N GLY A 122 18.47 14.14 -5.92
CA GLY A 122 19.71 14.36 -6.67
C GLY A 122 19.94 15.82 -7.04
N PHE A 123 18.90 16.50 -7.55
CA PHE A 123 18.95 17.92 -7.90
C PHE A 123 19.19 18.82 -6.68
N LEU A 124 18.46 18.59 -5.58
CA LEU A 124 18.60 19.38 -4.36
C LEU A 124 19.96 19.17 -3.70
N PHE A 125 20.44 17.92 -3.68
CA PHE A 125 21.74 17.56 -3.14
C PHE A 125 22.89 18.23 -3.91
N SER A 126 22.81 18.30 -5.25
CA SER A 126 23.83 18.97 -6.06
C SER A 126 23.90 20.48 -5.83
N HIS A 127 22.82 21.09 -5.31
CA HIS A 127 22.75 22.51 -4.97
C HIS A 127 22.95 22.78 -3.46
N GLY A 128 23.27 21.75 -2.66
CA GLY A 128 23.46 21.87 -1.21
C GLY A 128 22.16 22.12 -0.42
N LEU A 129 20.99 21.99 -1.06
CA LEU A 129 19.68 22.24 -0.45
C LEU A 129 19.16 20.99 0.26
N LEU A 130 19.68 20.69 1.44
CA LEU A 130 19.34 19.47 2.18
C LEU A 130 18.03 19.58 2.98
N ALA A 131 17.75 20.75 3.53
CA ALA A 131 16.58 21.01 4.38
C ALA A 131 15.22 20.65 3.74
N PRO A 132 14.95 20.93 2.44
CA PRO A 132 13.67 20.58 1.84
C PRO A 132 13.51 19.09 1.51
N ILE A 133 14.59 18.29 1.49
CA ILE A 133 14.55 16.90 1.04
C ILE A 133 13.55 16.05 1.86
N PRO A 134 13.54 16.07 3.20
CA PRO A 134 12.56 15.30 3.96
C PRO A 134 11.11 15.73 3.70
N GLY A 135 10.86 17.04 3.60
CA GLY A 135 9.52 17.59 3.35
C GLY A 135 8.99 17.19 1.96
N LEU A 136 9.86 17.16 0.96
CA LEU A 136 9.55 16.65 -0.37
C LEU A 136 9.09 15.19 -0.32
N TRP A 137 9.82 14.33 0.39
CA TRP A 137 9.45 12.91 0.51
C TRP A 137 8.10 12.73 1.20
N LEU A 138 7.81 13.52 2.24
CA LEU A 138 6.50 13.50 2.90
C LEU A 138 5.37 13.95 1.96
N LEU A 139 5.62 14.94 1.10
CA LEU A 139 4.64 15.43 0.13
C LEU A 139 4.31 14.38 -0.95
N LEU A 140 5.31 13.62 -1.40
CA LEU A 140 5.15 12.61 -2.46
C LEU A 140 4.42 11.34 -2.00
N PHE A 141 4.36 11.10 -0.69
CA PHE A 141 3.68 9.95 -0.08
C PHE A 141 2.36 10.33 0.62
N GLY A 142 1.89 11.57 0.44
CA GLY A 142 0.58 12.05 0.92
C GLY A 142 -0.60 11.59 0.08
#